data_AF-A0A9E7R344-F1
#
_entry.id   AF-A0A9E7R344-F1
#
_cell.length_a   1.000
_cell.length_b   1.000
_cell.length_c   1.000
_cell.angle_alpha   90.00
_cell.angle_beta   90.00
_cell.angle_gamma   90.00
#
_symmetry.space_group_name_H-M   'P 1'
#
loop_
_entity.id
_entity.type
_entity.pdbx_description
1 polymer ?
#
loop_
_entity_poly.entity_id
_entity_poly.type
_entity_poly.pdbx_seq_one_letter_code
_entity_poly.pdbx_strand_id
1 'polypeptide(L)'
;MGENDDRVSAARDEGFGVFLVGMRIDRLRAVRGGLPVAAAAPRMVREQAPAGLLGSRYLRDGWQGPTIVQYWASFEALERYVAAPGTEHRRRWQRFDARAAESDAIGIWHETSLVESYETVYRHVPPHGLGAAGSELVPADAERETAAGRLGRDPDGAPFTPDGEVSG
;
A
#
# COMPACT_ATOMS: atom_id res chain seq x y z
N MET A 1 7.82 -18.02 -31.50
CA MET A 1 8.25 -18.64 -30.23
C MET A 1 8.73 -17.47 -29.37
N GLY A 2 7.82 -16.90 -28.57
CA GLY A 2 8.06 -15.65 -27.86
C GLY A 2 9.12 -15.81 -26.78
N GLU A 3 9.98 -14.80 -26.68
CA GLU A 3 10.99 -14.62 -25.63
C GLU A 3 10.35 -14.87 -24.26
N ASN A 4 10.94 -15.73 -23.42
CA ASN A 4 10.56 -15.88 -22.01
C ASN A 4 10.75 -14.49 -21.37
N ASP A 5 9.68 -13.72 -21.24
CA ASP A 5 9.75 -12.44 -20.56
C ASP A 5 9.80 -12.74 -19.07
N ASP A 6 10.90 -12.35 -18.41
CA ASP A 6 11.13 -12.48 -16.95
C ASP A 6 10.19 -11.56 -16.12
N ARG A 7 8.96 -11.34 -16.62
CA ARG A 7 7.93 -10.55 -15.97
C ARG A 7 7.09 -11.46 -15.08
N VAL A 8 6.87 -11.00 -13.86
CA VAL A 8 5.95 -11.63 -12.91
C VAL A 8 4.91 -10.62 -12.42
N SER A 9 3.74 -11.11 -12.05
CA SER A 9 2.65 -10.36 -11.45
C SER A 9 2.34 -10.90 -10.06
N ALA A 10 1.93 -10.04 -9.14
CA ALA A 10 1.26 -10.44 -7.92
C ALA A 10 -0.15 -10.97 -8.25
N ALA A 11 -0.52 -12.07 -7.60
CA ALA A 11 -1.84 -12.68 -7.67
C ALA A 11 -2.39 -12.92 -6.26
N ARG A 12 -3.67 -12.61 -6.10
CA ARG A 12 -4.50 -12.76 -4.90
C ARG A 12 -5.93 -12.96 -5.34
N ASP A 13 -6.61 -13.93 -4.73
CA ASP A 13 -8.02 -14.20 -5.01
C ASP A 13 -8.95 -13.21 -4.29
N GLU A 14 -8.51 -12.69 -3.14
CA GLU A 14 -9.27 -11.78 -2.30
C GLU A 14 -8.83 -10.33 -2.54
N GLY A 15 -9.81 -9.41 -2.47
CA GLY A 15 -9.55 -7.97 -2.41
C GLY A 15 -8.70 -7.59 -1.20
N PHE A 16 -8.10 -6.40 -1.24
CA PHE A 16 -7.20 -5.95 -0.17
C PHE A 16 -7.30 -4.43 0.05
N GLY A 17 -6.86 -3.99 1.22
CA GLY A 17 -6.75 -2.58 1.56
C GLY A 17 -5.36 -2.02 1.26
N VAL A 18 -5.29 -0.82 0.71
CA VAL A 18 -4.05 -0.04 0.62
C VAL A 18 -4.20 1.19 1.50
N PHE A 19 -3.31 1.35 2.47
CA PHE A 19 -3.30 2.49 3.39
C PHE A 19 -2.01 3.27 3.23
N LEU A 20 -2.12 4.53 2.81
CA LEU A 20 -1.03 5.49 2.76
C LEU A 20 -1.16 6.41 3.97
N VAL A 21 -0.07 6.61 4.68
CA VAL A 21 0.02 7.65 5.71
C VAL A 21 1.33 8.38 5.56
N GLY A 22 1.26 9.70 5.51
CA GLY A 22 2.42 10.55 5.30
C GLY A 22 2.39 11.79 6.16
N MET A 23 3.53 12.45 6.19
CA MET A 23 3.70 13.76 6.81
C MET A 23 4.20 14.74 5.76
N ARG A 24 3.74 15.99 5.85
CA ARG A 24 4.19 17.09 5.00
C ARG A 24 4.77 18.21 5.84
N ILE A 25 6.01 18.60 5.58
CA ILE A 25 6.59 19.80 6.20
C ILE A 25 6.04 21.04 5.48
N ASP A 26 5.18 21.79 6.15
CA ASP A 26 4.52 22.97 5.57
C ASP A 26 5.34 24.25 5.78
N ARG A 27 6.13 24.34 6.86
CA ARG A 27 6.99 25.51 7.14
C ARG A 27 8.36 25.15 7.69
N LEU A 28 9.39 25.21 6.84
CA LEU A 28 10.79 24.93 7.20
C LEU A 28 11.34 25.82 8.34
N ARG A 29 10.86 27.06 8.50
CA ARG A 29 11.32 27.98 9.55
C ARG A 29 10.75 27.66 10.94
N ALA A 30 9.72 26.82 11.03
CA ALA A 30 9.16 26.32 12.30
C ALA A 30 9.77 24.96 12.72
N VAL A 31 10.66 24.39 11.89
CA VAL A 31 11.29 23.05 12.10
C VAL A 31 12.19 22.99 13.34
N ARG A 32 12.67 24.13 13.86
CA ARG A 32 13.41 24.17 15.15
C ARG A 32 12.55 23.69 16.34
N GLY A 33 11.21 23.71 16.22
CA GLY A 33 10.29 23.07 17.17
C GLY A 33 9.74 21.70 16.73
N GLY A 34 9.72 21.40 15.42
CA GLY A 34 9.09 20.19 14.86
C GLY A 34 9.99 18.95 14.72
N LEU A 35 11.30 19.07 14.90
CA LEU A 35 12.26 17.95 14.83
C LEU A 35 11.91 16.72 15.72
N PRO A 36 11.40 16.88 16.96
CA PRO A 36 10.97 15.75 17.77
C PRO A 36 9.74 15.01 17.22
N VAL A 37 8.90 15.69 16.44
CA VAL A 37 7.63 15.17 15.88
C VAL A 37 7.90 14.26 14.68
N ALA A 38 8.75 14.71 13.75
CA ALA A 38 9.15 13.92 12.59
C ALA A 38 9.93 12.64 12.98
N ALA A 39 10.69 12.67 14.07
CA ALA A 39 11.43 11.51 14.58
C ALA A 39 10.54 10.43 15.23
N ALA A 40 9.30 10.76 15.61
CA ALA A 40 8.37 9.82 16.24
C ALA A 40 7.62 8.93 15.23
N ALA A 41 7.46 9.39 13.99
CA ALA A 41 6.67 8.75 12.94
C ALA A 41 7.17 7.37 12.46
N PRO A 42 8.48 7.16 12.17
CA PRO A 42 8.90 5.91 11.53
C PRO A 42 8.93 4.70 12.48
N ARG A 43 8.72 4.85 13.80
CA ARG A 43 8.71 3.72 14.74
C ARG A 43 7.35 2.98 14.85
N MET A 44 6.36 3.37 14.06
CA MET A 44 4.98 2.91 14.23
C MET A 44 4.65 1.52 13.64
N VAL A 45 5.60 0.80 13.02
CA VAL A 45 5.29 -0.43 12.25
C VAL A 45 6.16 -1.64 12.61
N ARG A 46 7.06 -1.54 13.61
CA ARG A 46 8.16 -2.52 13.75
C ARG A 46 8.11 -3.50 14.93
N GLU A 47 7.17 -3.40 15.87
CA GLU A 47 7.22 -4.22 17.10
C GLU A 47 6.28 -5.44 17.13
N GLN A 48 5.34 -5.53 16.20
CA GLN A 48 4.57 -6.73 15.86
C GLN A 48 3.73 -6.37 14.64
N ALA A 49 3.85 -7.13 13.55
CA ALA A 49 2.94 -6.96 12.42
C ALA A 49 1.52 -7.24 12.94
N PRO A 50 0.60 -6.27 12.91
CA PRO A 50 -0.76 -6.50 13.39
C PRO A 50 -1.45 -7.54 12.52
N ALA A 51 -2.40 -8.27 13.11
CA ALA A 51 -3.18 -9.27 12.39
C ALA A 51 -3.81 -8.64 11.13
N GLY A 52 -3.49 -9.21 9.96
CA GLY A 52 -3.99 -8.75 8.66
C GLY A 52 -3.14 -7.69 7.97
N LEU A 53 -2.01 -7.22 8.52
CA LEU A 53 -1.04 -6.45 7.74
C LEU A 53 -0.24 -7.40 6.85
N LEU A 54 -0.40 -7.24 5.53
CA LEU A 54 0.28 -8.03 4.50
C LEU A 54 1.72 -7.55 4.27
N GLY A 55 1.94 -6.24 4.34
CA GLY A 55 3.27 -5.66 4.16
C GLY A 55 3.28 -4.16 4.35
N SER A 56 4.46 -3.60 4.61
CA SER A 56 4.63 -2.15 4.72
C SER A 56 5.94 -1.71 4.07
N ARG A 57 5.94 -0.51 3.50
CA ARG A 57 7.12 0.11 2.89
C ARG A 57 7.15 1.60 3.15
N TYR A 58 8.37 2.13 3.28
CA TYR A 58 8.63 3.55 3.40
C TYR A 58 9.02 4.11 2.04
N LEU A 59 8.31 5.15 1.61
CA LEU A 59 8.66 6.01 0.50
C LEU A 59 9.29 7.29 1.04
N ARG A 60 10.29 7.79 0.31
CA ARG A 60 10.90 9.09 0.60
C ARG A 60 10.32 10.11 -0.36
N ASP A 61 9.47 11.01 0.14
CA ASP A 61 8.86 12.06 -0.67
C ASP A 61 9.68 13.35 -0.58
N GLY A 62 10.96 13.24 -0.94
CA GLY A 62 11.91 14.36 -0.97
C GLY A 62 11.88 15.21 0.30
N TRP A 63 11.53 16.50 0.14
CA TRP A 63 11.48 17.48 1.22
C TRP A 63 10.16 17.48 2.00
N GLN A 64 9.13 16.79 1.48
CA GLN A 64 7.79 16.78 2.05
C GLN A 64 7.74 15.86 3.27
N GLY A 65 8.46 14.74 3.27
CA GLY A 65 8.55 13.84 4.43
C GLY A 65 8.51 12.37 4.01
N PRO A 66 8.51 11.43 4.96
CA PRO A 66 8.30 10.03 4.66
C PRO A 66 6.81 9.75 4.44
N THR A 67 6.52 8.86 3.48
CA THR A 67 5.21 8.23 3.32
C THR A 67 5.32 6.74 3.59
N ILE A 68 4.37 6.18 4.31
CA ILE A 68 4.30 4.76 4.61
C ILE A 68 3.14 4.21 3.79
N VAL A 69 3.43 3.22 2.94
CA VAL A 69 2.41 2.43 2.25
C VAL A 69 2.26 1.10 2.99
N GLN A 70 1.03 0.75 3.32
CA GLN A 70 0.67 -0.50 3.98
C GLN A 70 -0.35 -1.25 3.13
N TYR A 71 -0.15 -2.56 3.01
CA TYR A 71 -1.08 -3.49 2.39
C TYR A 71 -1.77 -4.28 3.49
N TRP A 72 -3.10 -4.36 3.43
CA TRP A 72 -3.94 -5.00 4.43
C TRP A 72 -4.79 -6.07 3.79
N ALA A 73 -4.97 -7.20 4.47
CA ALA A 73 -5.78 -8.32 3.98
C ALA A 73 -7.24 -7.91 3.75
N SER A 74 -7.76 -6.97 4.55
CA SER A 74 -9.08 -6.39 4.36
C SER A 74 -9.18 -5.01 5.03
N PHE A 75 -10.26 -4.27 4.73
CA PHE A 75 -10.54 -3.00 5.41
C PHE A 75 -10.80 -3.20 6.91
N GLU A 76 -11.52 -4.26 7.28
CA GLU A 76 -11.86 -4.58 8.66
C GLU A 76 -10.63 -4.93 9.48
N ALA A 77 -9.59 -5.52 8.86
CA ALA A 77 -8.30 -5.74 9.50
C ALA A 77 -7.63 -4.40 9.86
N LEU A 78 -7.62 -3.45 8.92
CA LEU A 78 -7.11 -2.09 9.14
C LEU A 78 -7.93 -1.35 10.22
N GLU A 79 -9.27 -1.35 10.12
CA GLU A 79 -10.12 -0.69 11.11
C GLU A 79 -9.92 -1.25 12.50
N ARG A 80 -9.85 -2.58 12.64
CA ARG A 80 -9.57 -3.23 13.92
C ARG A 80 -8.23 -2.80 14.49
N TYR A 81 -7.20 -2.68 13.66
CA TYR A 81 -5.89 -2.19 14.09
C TYR A 81 -5.94 -0.73 14.55
N VAL A 82 -6.63 0.14 13.82
CA VAL A 82 -6.76 1.57 14.16
C VAL A 82 -7.61 1.77 15.43
N ALA A 83 -8.69 1.00 15.59
CA ALA A 83 -9.62 1.10 16.71
C ALA A 83 -9.11 0.41 17.98
N ALA A 84 -8.13 -0.49 17.89
CA ALA A 84 -7.67 -1.33 18.99
C ALA A 84 -7.25 -0.49 20.23
N PRO A 85 -7.97 -0.59 21.35
CA PRO A 85 -7.70 0.20 22.53
C PRO A 85 -6.42 -0.23 23.23
N GLY A 86 -5.73 0.71 23.87
CA GLY A 86 -4.53 0.44 24.67
C GLY A 86 -3.29 0.06 23.87
N THR A 87 -3.38 -0.05 22.54
CA THR A 87 -2.25 -0.38 21.66
C THR A 87 -1.19 0.71 21.67
N GLU A 88 0.05 0.30 21.44
CA GLU A 88 1.17 1.22 21.37
C GLU A 88 1.03 2.20 20.18
N HIS A 89 0.45 1.73 19.06
CA HIS A 89 0.08 2.57 17.92
C HIS A 89 -0.81 3.74 18.34
N ARG A 90 -1.90 3.49 19.10
CA ARG A 90 -2.79 4.55 19.59
C ARG A 90 -2.07 5.51 20.54
N ARG A 91 -1.24 5.00 21.45
CA ARG A 91 -0.44 5.84 22.36
C ARG A 91 0.58 6.70 21.61
N ARG A 92 1.15 6.19 20.53
CA ARG A 92 2.07 6.92 19.63
C ARG A 92 1.33 8.03 18.88
N TRP A 93 0.15 7.74 18.32
CA TRP A 93 -0.72 8.75 17.71
C TRP A 93 -1.12 9.85 18.69
N GLN A 94 -1.58 9.51 19.90
CA GLN A 94 -1.91 10.52 20.91
C GLN A 94 -0.73 11.44 21.25
N ARG A 95 0.48 10.87 21.36
CA ARG A 95 1.71 11.66 21.58
C ARG A 95 2.11 12.50 20.37
N PHE A 96 1.77 12.05 19.17
CA PHE A 96 1.98 12.77 17.93
C PHE A 96 0.99 13.94 17.85
N ASP A 97 -0.31 13.69 18.00
CA ASP A 97 -1.38 14.69 17.95
C ASP A 97 -1.16 15.81 18.97
N ALA A 98 -0.79 15.45 20.20
CA ALA A 98 -0.46 16.44 21.23
C ALA A 98 0.68 17.37 20.81
N ARG A 99 1.71 16.84 20.13
CA ARG A 99 2.83 17.65 19.63
C ARG A 99 2.50 18.40 18.34
N ALA A 100 1.67 17.82 17.48
CA ALA A 100 1.21 18.49 16.26
C ALA A 100 0.29 19.68 16.60
N ALA A 101 -0.50 19.58 17.68
CA ALA A 101 -1.32 20.69 18.18
C ALA A 101 -0.49 21.90 18.66
N GLU A 102 0.78 21.70 19.00
CA GLU A 102 1.69 22.77 19.40
C GLU A 102 2.29 23.53 18.20
N SER A 103 2.10 23.05 16.95
CA SER A 103 2.71 23.67 15.77
C SER A 103 2.07 23.27 14.42
N ASP A 104 1.69 24.27 13.62
CA ASP A 104 1.25 24.08 12.22
C ASP A 104 2.42 23.81 11.24
N ALA A 105 3.59 23.38 11.72
CA ALA A 105 4.77 23.15 10.90
C ALA A 105 4.70 21.85 10.08
N ILE A 106 3.90 20.88 10.55
CA ILE A 106 3.82 19.53 10.00
C ILE A 106 2.34 19.18 9.78
N GLY A 107 1.96 18.97 8.53
CA GLY A 107 0.70 18.35 8.16
C GLY A 107 0.80 16.83 8.22
N ILE A 108 -0.31 16.18 8.53
CA ILE A 108 -0.48 14.72 8.44
C ILE A 108 -1.55 14.48 7.38
N TRP A 109 -1.38 13.42 6.60
CA TRP A 109 -2.41 12.97 5.68
C TRP A 109 -2.46 11.45 5.67
N HIS A 110 -3.62 10.90 5.33
CA HIS A 110 -3.78 9.49 5.09
C HIS A 110 -4.80 9.23 3.98
N GLU A 111 -4.60 8.15 3.24
CA GLU A 111 -5.49 7.70 2.18
C GLU A 111 -5.73 6.21 2.34
N THR A 112 -6.99 5.78 2.27
CA THR A 112 -7.35 4.36 2.29
C THR A 112 -8.07 4.02 1.00
N SER A 113 -7.61 2.98 0.30
CA SER A 113 -8.22 2.45 -0.91
C SER A 113 -8.60 1.00 -0.72
N LEU A 114 -9.84 0.65 -1.09
CA LEU A 114 -10.31 -0.73 -1.12
C LEU A 114 -10.15 -1.24 -2.55
N VAL A 115 -9.29 -2.23 -2.73
CA VAL A 115 -8.87 -2.71 -4.04
C VAL A 115 -9.51 -4.05 -4.32
N GLU A 116 -10.48 -4.06 -5.22
CA GLU A 116 -11.16 -5.26 -5.72
C GLU A 116 -10.62 -5.72 -7.08
N SER A 117 -9.98 -4.81 -7.83
CA SER A 117 -9.36 -5.09 -9.13
C SER A 117 -8.04 -4.34 -9.22
N TYR A 118 -6.99 -5.02 -9.67
CA TYR A 118 -5.62 -4.50 -9.69
C TYR A 118 -4.79 -5.20 -10.76
N GLU A 119 -3.74 -4.52 -11.21
CA GLU A 119 -2.74 -5.07 -12.10
C GLU A 119 -1.36 -4.77 -11.54
N THR A 120 -0.45 -5.73 -11.68
CA THR A 120 0.94 -5.53 -11.31
C THR A 120 1.86 -6.18 -12.34
N VAL A 121 3.04 -5.60 -12.53
CA VAL A 121 4.09 -6.21 -13.32
C VAL A 121 5.44 -5.85 -12.74
N TYR A 122 6.30 -6.85 -12.60
CA TYR A 122 7.64 -6.74 -12.07
C TYR A 122 8.60 -7.35 -13.09
N ARG A 123 9.55 -6.56 -13.58
CA ARG A 123 10.57 -7.01 -14.56
C ARG A 123 11.95 -6.60 -14.08
N HIS A 124 12.87 -7.55 -14.01
CA HIS A 124 14.26 -7.32 -13.56
C HIS A 124 14.38 -6.64 -12.19
N VAL A 125 13.40 -6.87 -11.30
CA VAL A 125 13.40 -6.37 -9.92
C VAL A 125 12.95 -7.48 -8.98
N PRO A 126 13.44 -7.52 -7.73
CA PRO A 126 12.86 -8.37 -6.70
C PRO A 126 11.36 -8.06 -6.50
N PRO A 127 10.59 -8.95 -5.84
CA PRO A 127 9.21 -8.69 -5.50
C PRO A 127 9.07 -7.33 -4.81
N HIS A 128 8.13 -6.52 -5.27
CA HIS A 128 7.98 -5.13 -4.83
C HIS A 128 6.52 -4.76 -4.60
N GLY A 129 6.26 -3.81 -3.70
CA GLY A 129 4.88 -3.40 -3.39
C GLY A 129 4.02 -4.60 -2.98
N LEU A 130 2.90 -4.82 -3.69
CA LEU A 130 1.97 -5.91 -3.43
C LEU A 130 2.62 -7.31 -3.55
N GLY A 131 3.55 -7.50 -4.48
CA GLY A 131 4.29 -8.75 -4.64
C GLY A 131 5.20 -9.06 -3.45
N ALA A 132 5.71 -8.03 -2.76
CA ALA A 132 6.48 -8.20 -1.53
C ALA A 132 5.60 -8.36 -0.28
N ALA A 133 4.29 -8.06 -0.39
CA ALA A 133 3.33 -8.13 0.70
C ALA A 133 2.74 -9.54 0.89
N GLY A 134 3.46 -10.59 0.48
CA GLY A 134 3.01 -11.98 0.62
C GLY A 134 1.94 -12.42 -0.39
N SER A 135 1.85 -11.75 -1.53
CA SER A 135 1.06 -12.24 -2.67
C SER A 135 1.79 -13.36 -3.39
N GLU A 136 1.04 -14.25 -4.04
CA GLU A 136 1.64 -15.22 -4.98
C GLU A 136 2.24 -14.46 -6.17
N LEU A 137 3.36 -14.94 -6.71
CA LEU A 137 3.97 -14.39 -7.91
C LEU A 137 3.79 -15.36 -9.07
N VAL A 138 3.07 -14.91 -10.08
CA VAL A 138 2.75 -15.70 -11.28
C VAL A 138 3.42 -15.11 -12.51
N PRO A 139 3.74 -15.90 -13.55
CA PRO A 139 4.21 -15.38 -14.83
C PRO A 139 3.24 -14.34 -15.42
N ALA A 140 3.78 -13.28 -16.00
CA ALA A 140 3.02 -12.25 -16.74
C ALA A 140 3.14 -12.48 -18.26
N ASP A 141 2.71 -13.67 -18.68
CA ASP A 141 2.66 -14.17 -20.06
C ASP A 141 1.22 -14.51 -20.48
N ALA A 142 1.04 -14.87 -21.75
CA ALA A 142 -0.26 -15.24 -22.33
C ALA A 142 -1.38 -14.24 -21.97
N GLU A 143 -2.43 -14.69 -21.27
CA GLU A 143 -3.56 -13.86 -20.82
C GLU A 143 -3.13 -12.71 -19.88
N ARG A 144 -1.93 -12.76 -19.30
CA ARG A 144 -1.35 -11.73 -18.42
C ARG A 144 -0.25 -10.92 -19.11
N GLU A 145 -0.09 -11.04 -20.43
CA GLU A 145 0.91 -10.28 -21.19
C GLU A 145 0.61 -8.77 -21.16
N THR A 146 -0.67 -8.40 -21.29
CA THR A 146 -1.11 -7.00 -21.29
C THR A 146 -1.64 -6.55 -19.93
N ALA A 147 -1.66 -5.24 -19.68
CA ALA A 147 -2.24 -4.70 -18.46
C ALA A 147 -3.74 -5.00 -18.35
N ALA A 148 -4.46 -4.94 -19.48
CA ALA A 148 -5.86 -5.34 -19.56
C ALA A 148 -6.04 -6.82 -19.18
N GLY A 149 -5.21 -7.69 -19.76
CA GLY A 149 -5.24 -9.13 -19.49
C GLY A 149 -4.97 -9.46 -18.02
N ARG A 150 -4.04 -8.75 -17.37
CA ARG A 150 -3.81 -8.88 -15.91
C ARG A 150 -4.97 -8.38 -15.05
N LEU A 151 -5.83 -7.52 -15.58
CA LEU A 151 -7.12 -7.17 -14.95
C LEU A 151 -8.24 -8.16 -15.30
N GLY A 152 -7.95 -9.23 -16.03
CA GLY A 152 -8.95 -10.14 -16.57
C GLY A 152 -9.81 -9.49 -17.65
N ARG A 153 -9.23 -8.61 -18.48
CA ARG A 153 -9.91 -7.93 -19.59
C ARG A 153 -9.24 -8.23 -20.93
N ASP A 154 -10.05 -8.36 -21.97
CA ASP A 154 -9.64 -8.43 -23.37
C ASP A 154 -8.93 -7.12 -23.79
N PRO A 155 -8.11 -7.08 -24.87
CA PRO A 155 -7.42 -5.87 -25.32
C PRO A 155 -8.34 -4.67 -25.58
N ASP A 156 -9.60 -4.92 -25.90
CA ASP A 156 -10.64 -3.91 -26.12
C ASP A 156 -11.36 -3.49 -24.81
N GLY A 157 -10.98 -4.07 -23.66
CA GLY A 157 -11.46 -3.70 -22.32
C GLY A 157 -12.67 -4.48 -21.80
N ALA A 158 -13.18 -5.46 -22.55
CA ALA A 158 -14.26 -6.35 -22.09
C ALA A 158 -13.76 -7.38 -21.08
N PRO A 159 -14.54 -7.79 -20.05
CA PRO A 159 -14.13 -8.84 -19.12
C PRO A 159 -13.92 -10.18 -19.85
N PHE A 160 -12.83 -10.88 -19.53
CA PHE A 160 -12.53 -12.21 -20.05
C PHE A 160 -13.58 -13.21 -19.54
N THR A 161 -14.28 -13.86 -20.47
CA THR A 161 -15.22 -14.94 -20.16
C THR A 161 -14.53 -16.26 -20.54
N PRO A 162 -14.17 -17.12 -19.57
CA PRO A 162 -13.64 -18.43 -19.90
C PRO A 162 -14.80 -19.28 -20.42
N ASP A 163 -14.59 -19.89 -21.58
CA ASP A 163 -15.45 -20.86 -22.27
C ASP A 163 -16.79 -20.33 -22.83
N GLY A 164 -16.73 -19.81 -24.07
CA GLY A 164 -17.45 -20.42 -25.20
C GLY A 164 -18.93 -20.79 -25.09
N GLU A 165 -19.77 -20.12 -24.29
CA GLU A 165 -21.22 -20.21 -24.47
C GLU A 165 -21.66 -19.34 -25.67
N VAL A 166 -21.61 -19.95 -26.85
CA VAL A 166 -22.37 -19.51 -28.00
C VAL A 166 -23.84 -19.90 -27.84
N SER A 167 -24.66 -18.86 -27.69
CA SER A 167 -26.03 -18.68 -28.19
C SER A 167 -27.17 -19.56 -27.67
N GLY A 168 -28.14 -18.86 -27.08
CA GLY A 168 -29.58 -19.10 -27.26
C GLY A 168 -30.28 -17.77 -27.56
#